data_AF-A0A7K0G6Q2-F1
#
_entry.id   AF-A0A7K0G6Q2-F1
#
_cell.length_a   1.000
_cell.length_b   1.000
_cell.length_c   1.000
_cell.angle_alpha   90.00
_cell.angle_beta   90.00
_cell.angle_gamma   90.00
#
_symmetry.space_group_name_H-M   'P 1'
#
loop_
_entity.id
_entity.type
_entity.pdbx_description
1 polymer ?
#
loop_
_entity_poly.entity_id
_entity_poly.type
_entity_poly.pdbx_seq_one_letter_code
_entity_poly.pdbx_strand_id
1 'polypeptide(L)'
;MRIKFMLPIVFLGIACHNTNPEQGSGGKKVDKQTTLSGSGIVDSAKAIIDQSVALKQQLNQGKINEADFQKRNSSLMATYSVLYGSLSPADTLAVFEHRLIREKEIPQDSTKKAKTQKWE
;
A
#
# COMPACT_ATOMS: atom_id res chain seq x y z
N MET A 1 53.39 -15.86 -17.72
CA MET A 1 53.33 -14.54 -17.02
C MET A 1 51.89 -14.24 -16.68
N ARG A 2 51.52 -14.19 -15.39
CA ARG A 2 50.15 -13.98 -14.90
C ARG A 2 50.03 -12.55 -14.37
N ILE A 3 49.36 -11.68 -15.10
CA ILE A 3 49.07 -10.31 -14.66
C ILE A 3 47.75 -10.35 -13.88
N LYS A 4 47.85 -10.21 -12.56
CA LYS A 4 46.71 -10.09 -11.65
C LYS A 4 46.21 -8.65 -11.68
N PHE A 5 45.08 -8.39 -12.33
CA PHE A 5 44.36 -7.13 -12.16
C PHE A 5 43.58 -7.19 -10.84
N MET A 6 44.13 -6.55 -9.82
CA MET A 6 43.43 -6.20 -8.58
C MET A 6 42.51 -5.00 -8.88
N LEU A 7 41.20 -5.22 -8.86
CA LEU A 7 40.19 -4.17 -8.93
C LEU A 7 39.88 -3.69 -7.49
N PRO A 8 39.99 -2.40 -7.15
CA PRO A 8 39.56 -1.92 -5.85
C PRO A 8 38.03 -1.85 -5.79
N ILE A 9 37.47 -2.64 -4.88
CA ILE A 9 36.05 -2.61 -4.48
C ILE A 9 35.80 -1.28 -3.77
N VAL A 10 35.08 -0.37 -4.43
CA VAL A 10 34.56 0.84 -3.79
C VAL A 10 33.37 0.43 -2.93
N PHE A 11 33.63 0.24 -1.63
CA PHE A 11 32.61 0.16 -0.59
C PHE A 11 31.96 1.55 -0.44
N LEU A 12 30.81 1.75 -1.09
CA LEU A 12 29.87 2.82 -0.76
C LEU A 12 29.11 2.44 0.52
N GLY A 13 29.81 2.53 1.65
CA GLY A 13 29.20 2.53 2.97
C GLY A 13 28.51 3.87 3.20
N ILE A 14 27.20 3.94 2.94
CA ILE A 14 26.37 4.99 3.50
C ILE A 14 26.24 4.65 4.98
N ALA A 15 27.16 5.20 5.77
CA ALA A 15 27.12 5.16 7.22
C ALA A 15 25.79 5.80 7.67
N CYS A 16 24.99 5.01 8.38
CA CYS A 16 23.96 5.51 9.27
C CYS A 16 24.62 6.46 10.28
N HIS A 17 24.57 7.76 10.05
CA HIS A 17 24.92 8.74 11.08
C HIS A 17 23.77 8.85 12.07
N ASN A 18 23.96 8.06 13.14
CA ASN A 18 23.28 8.10 14.41
C ASN A 18 23.49 9.52 15.02
N THR A 19 22.54 10.42 14.79
CA THR A 19 22.58 11.75 15.41
C THR A 19 21.97 11.64 16.80
N ASN A 20 22.86 11.78 17.79
CA ASN A 20 22.64 11.78 19.23
C ASN A 20 21.42 12.64 19.65
N PRO A 21 20.48 12.12 20.48
CA PRO A 21 19.25 12.80 20.84
C PRO A 21 19.35 13.42 22.24
N GLU A 22 20.27 14.34 22.49
CA GLU A 22 20.18 15.21 23.69
C GLU A 22 21.09 16.42 23.50
N GLN A 23 20.49 17.57 23.16
CA GLN A 23 20.83 18.88 23.70
C GLN A 23 19.84 19.92 23.14
N GLY A 24 19.00 20.43 24.04
CA GLY A 24 17.85 21.25 23.70
C GLY A 24 18.17 22.67 23.27
N SER A 25 17.31 23.19 22.41
CA SER A 25 16.92 24.60 22.41
C SER A 25 15.41 24.65 22.26
N GLY A 26 14.76 25.29 23.23
CA GLY A 26 13.31 25.37 23.34
C GLY A 26 12.63 26.06 22.14
N GLY A 27 11.35 25.75 21.98
CA GLY A 27 10.46 26.46 21.08
C GLY A 27 9.72 25.54 20.12
N LYS A 28 8.45 25.28 20.45
CA LYS A 28 7.45 24.50 19.69
C LYS A 28 7.79 23.01 19.54
N LYS A 29 6.95 22.17 20.18
CA LYS A 29 6.53 20.93 19.56
C LYS A 29 6.04 21.31 18.16
N VAL A 30 6.88 21.12 17.15
CA VAL A 30 6.39 21.10 15.79
C VAL A 30 5.66 19.78 15.72
N ASP A 31 4.39 19.80 16.13
CA ASP A 31 3.37 18.96 15.52
C ASP A 31 3.42 19.32 14.03
N LYS A 32 4.38 18.71 13.32
CA LYS A 32 4.30 18.53 11.88
C LYS A 32 3.19 17.50 11.73
N GLN A 33 1.95 17.94 11.98
CA GLN A 33 0.83 17.48 11.21
C GLN A 33 1.27 17.76 9.79
N THR A 34 1.84 16.74 9.16
CA THR A 34 2.15 16.76 7.76
C THR A 34 0.77 16.77 7.14
N THR A 35 0.23 17.97 6.95
CA THR A 35 -1.05 18.16 6.28
C THR A 35 -0.78 17.72 4.86
N LEU A 36 -0.89 16.40 4.61
CA LEU A 36 -1.17 15.89 3.29
C LEU A 36 -2.35 16.75 2.83
N SER A 37 -2.11 17.59 1.83
CA SER A 37 -3.19 18.33 1.18
C SER A 37 -4.29 17.32 0.81
N GLY A 38 -5.56 17.74 0.81
CA GLY A 38 -6.68 16.82 0.54
C GLY A 38 -6.43 15.93 -0.69
N SER A 39 -5.79 16.49 -1.73
CA SER A 39 -5.30 15.76 -2.92
C SER A 39 -4.34 14.62 -2.59
N GLY A 40 -3.33 14.82 -1.74
CA GLY A 40 -2.37 13.79 -1.36
C GLY A 40 -3.00 12.64 -0.56
N ILE A 41 -4.01 12.93 0.28
CA ILE A 41 -4.78 11.90 1.00
C ILE A 41 -5.64 11.10 0.01
N VAL A 42 -6.31 11.78 -0.93
CA VAL A 42 -7.11 11.15 -2.00
C VAL A 42 -6.25 10.23 -2.85
N ASP A 43 -5.11 10.72 -3.33
CA ASP A 43 -4.21 9.95 -4.20
C ASP A 43 -3.65 8.72 -3.46
N SER A 44 -3.31 8.89 -2.17
CA SER A 44 -2.87 7.78 -1.32
C SER A 44 -3.98 6.73 -1.13
N ALA A 45 -5.22 7.15 -0.89
CA ALA A 45 -6.35 6.25 -0.76
C ALA A 45 -6.63 5.48 -2.06
N LYS A 46 -6.58 6.14 -3.22
CA LYS A 46 -6.71 5.51 -4.54
C LYS A 46 -5.58 4.50 -4.81
N ALA A 47 -4.34 4.85 -4.47
CA ALA A 47 -3.20 3.95 -4.62
C ALA A 47 -3.35 2.67 -3.77
N ILE A 48 -3.89 2.79 -2.54
CA ILE A 48 -4.14 1.62 -1.70
C ILE A 48 -5.24 0.73 -2.31
N ILE A 49 -6.31 1.32 -2.86
CA ILE A 49 -7.35 0.57 -3.58
C ILE A 49 -6.73 -0.21 -4.74
N ASP A 50 -5.93 0.46 -5.58
CA ASP A 50 -5.27 -0.18 -6.73
C ASP A 50 -4.36 -1.34 -6.29
N GLN A 51 -3.63 -1.18 -5.19
CA GLN A 51 -2.80 -2.26 -4.61
C GLN A 51 -3.63 -3.44 -4.09
N SER A 52 -4.76 -3.18 -3.43
CA SER A 52 -5.68 -4.21 -2.94
C SER A 52 -6.29 -5.01 -4.09
N VAL A 53 -6.67 -4.33 -5.17
CA VAL A 53 -7.19 -4.94 -6.39
C VAL A 53 -6.13 -5.82 -7.06
N ALA A 54 -4.90 -5.32 -7.20
CA ALA A 54 -3.78 -6.10 -7.73
C ALA A 54 -3.47 -7.34 -6.88
N LEU A 55 -3.52 -7.22 -5.55
CA LEU A 55 -3.39 -8.35 -4.63
C LEU A 55 -4.47 -9.41 -4.84
N LYS A 56 -5.73 -8.98 -4.99
CA LYS A 56 -6.84 -9.90 -5.25
C LYS A 56 -6.71 -10.59 -6.61
N GLN A 57 -6.19 -9.88 -7.63
CA GLN A 57 -5.86 -10.51 -8.91
C GLN A 57 -4.73 -11.53 -8.77
N GLN A 58 -3.69 -11.26 -7.97
CA GLN A 58 -2.62 -12.24 -7.68
C GLN A 58 -3.17 -13.49 -6.99
N LEU A 59 -4.10 -13.33 -6.04
CA LEU A 59 -4.79 -14.45 -5.40
C LEU A 59 -5.59 -15.27 -6.42
N ASN A 60 -6.41 -14.61 -7.25
CA ASN A 60 -7.20 -15.27 -8.30
C ASN A 60 -6.33 -16.00 -9.33
N GLN A 61 -5.12 -15.51 -9.60
CA GLN A 61 -4.14 -16.14 -10.50
C GLN A 61 -3.32 -17.24 -9.82
N GLY A 62 -3.55 -17.51 -8.52
CA GLY A 62 -2.77 -18.49 -7.74
C GLY A 62 -1.31 -18.09 -7.48
N LYS A 63 -0.95 -16.82 -7.69
CA LYS A 63 0.42 -16.31 -7.45
C LYS A 63 0.74 -16.12 -5.97
N ILE A 64 -0.28 -15.92 -5.15
CA ILE A 64 -0.19 -15.86 -3.69
C ILE A 64 -1.27 -16.76 -3.09
N ASN A 65 -1.02 -17.27 -1.88
CA ASN A 65 -2.03 -18.01 -1.13
C ASN A 65 -2.96 -17.05 -0.35
N GLU A 66 -4.04 -17.61 0.19
CA GLU A 66 -5.03 -16.86 0.97
C GLU A 66 -4.43 -16.19 2.21
N ALA A 67 -3.51 -16.86 2.92
CA ALA A 67 -2.92 -16.31 4.15
C ALA A 67 -2.06 -15.07 3.86
N ASP A 68 -1.27 -15.09 2.79
CA ASP A 68 -0.46 -13.96 2.34
C ASP A 68 -1.33 -12.81 1.85
N PHE A 69 -2.42 -13.12 1.13
CA PHE A 69 -3.41 -12.13 0.74
C PHE A 69 -4.02 -11.46 1.98
N GLN A 70 -4.54 -12.23 2.93
CA GLN A 70 -5.19 -11.71 4.13
C GLN A 70 -4.25 -10.82 4.94
N LYS A 71 -3.00 -11.26 5.15
CA LYS A 71 -2.00 -10.48 5.88
C LYS A 71 -1.72 -9.13 5.21
N ARG A 72 -1.45 -9.14 3.90
CA ARG A 72 -1.09 -7.93 3.14
C ARG A 72 -2.29 -7.00 2.98
N ASN A 73 -3.45 -7.56 2.64
CA ASN A 73 -4.67 -6.80 2.42
C ASN A 73 -5.20 -6.17 3.72
N SER A 74 -5.12 -6.87 4.86
CA SER A 74 -5.52 -6.31 6.16
C SER A 74 -4.68 -5.08 6.52
N SER A 75 -3.36 -5.14 6.31
CA SER A 75 -2.48 -3.99 6.55
C SER A 75 -2.82 -2.81 5.65
N LEU A 76 -3.06 -3.05 4.35
CA LEU A 76 -3.46 -2.02 3.40
C LEU A 76 -4.79 -1.38 3.79
N MET A 77 -5.78 -2.19 4.14
CA MET A 77 -7.11 -1.70 4.51
C MET A 77 -7.12 -0.96 5.85
N ALA A 78 -6.23 -1.31 6.78
CA ALA A 78 -6.03 -0.52 8.00
C ALA A 78 -5.55 0.90 7.67
N THR A 79 -4.54 1.05 6.81
CA THR A 79 -4.06 2.36 6.35
C THR A 79 -5.16 3.10 5.57
N TYR A 80 -5.86 2.42 4.66
CA TYR A 80 -6.98 3.01 3.93
C TYR A 80 -8.05 3.57 4.87
N SER A 81 -8.42 2.85 5.93
CA SER A 81 -9.45 3.30 6.88
C SER A 81 -9.07 4.61 7.57
N VAL A 82 -7.80 4.79 7.91
CA VAL A 82 -7.29 6.03 8.52
C VAL A 82 -7.35 7.20 7.53
N LEU A 83 -6.89 6.97 6.29
CA LEU A 83 -6.92 8.00 5.25
C LEU A 83 -8.35 8.38 4.88
N TYR A 84 -9.22 7.38 4.69
CA TYR A 84 -10.62 7.56 4.33
C TYR A 84 -11.38 8.34 5.40
N GLY A 85 -11.13 8.08 6.69
CA GLY A 85 -11.72 8.83 7.79
C GLY A 85 -11.27 10.30 7.88
N SER A 86 -10.21 10.67 7.15
CA SER A 86 -9.67 12.03 7.10
C SER A 86 -10.17 12.82 5.88
N LEU A 87 -10.97 12.21 5.00
CA LEU A 87 -11.43 12.83 3.76
C LEU A 87 -12.62 13.77 3.99
N SER A 88 -12.71 14.82 3.17
CA SER A 88 -13.93 15.61 3.05
C SER A 88 -15.05 14.80 2.37
N PRO A 89 -16.33 15.21 2.45
CA PRO A 89 -17.41 14.50 1.75
C PRO A 89 -17.21 14.40 0.24
N ALA A 90 -16.68 15.45 -0.41
CA ALA A 90 -16.41 15.44 -1.85
C ALA A 90 -15.27 14.47 -2.20
N ASP A 91 -14.19 14.49 -1.43
CA ASP A 91 -13.05 13.59 -1.61
C ASP A 91 -13.42 12.12 -1.36
N THR A 92 -14.28 11.90 -0.36
CA THR A 92 -14.84 10.59 -0.03
C THR A 92 -15.58 10.00 -1.23
N LEU A 93 -16.41 10.81 -1.90
CA LEU A 93 -17.13 10.39 -3.11
C LEU A 93 -16.14 10.01 -4.23
N ALA A 94 -15.12 10.84 -4.47
CA ALA A 94 -14.12 10.56 -5.51
C ALA A 94 -13.32 9.27 -5.25
N VAL A 95 -13.00 8.97 -3.99
CA VAL A 95 -12.33 7.71 -3.61
C VAL A 95 -13.29 6.52 -3.73
N PHE A 96 -14.56 6.68 -3.35
CA PHE A 96 -15.57 5.64 -3.47
C PHE A 96 -15.86 5.27 -4.93
N GLU A 97 -16.02 6.24 -5.81
CA GLU A 97 -16.21 6.02 -7.25
C GLU A 97 -15.02 5.28 -7.86
N HIS A 98 -13.80 5.68 -7.50
CA HIS A 98 -12.58 4.99 -7.93
C HIS A 98 -12.60 3.51 -7.52
N ARG A 99 -12.99 3.22 -6.27
CA ARG A 99 -13.13 1.85 -5.78
C ARG A 99 -14.13 1.03 -6.59
N LEU A 100 -15.31 1.58 -6.86
CA LEU A 100 -16.34 0.89 -7.65
C LEU A 100 -15.87 0.57 -9.07
N ILE A 101 -15.09 1.46 -9.68
CA ILE A 101 -14.51 1.22 -11.01
C ILE A 101 -13.52 0.05 -10.94
N ARG A 102 -12.57 0.08 -9.99
CA ARG A 102 -11.53 -0.94 -9.87
C ARG A 102 -12.06 -2.32 -9.48
N GLU A 103 -13.08 -2.39 -8.64
CA GLU A 103 -13.68 -3.68 -8.26
C GLU A 103 -14.37 -4.39 -9.44
N LYS A 104 -14.91 -3.62 -10.41
CA LYS A 104 -15.48 -4.18 -11.66
C LYS A 104 -14.43 -4.75 -12.60
N GLU A 105 -13.18 -4.28 -12.52
CA GLU A 105 -12.05 -4.78 -13.33
C GLU A 105 -11.52 -6.13 -12.83
N ILE A 106 -11.91 -6.57 -11.64
CA ILE A 106 -11.55 -7.90 -11.13
C ILE A 106 -12.45 -8.90 -11.84
N PRO A 107 -11.91 -9.78 -12.71
CA PRO A 107 -12.72 -10.78 -13.40
C PRO A 107 -13.47 -11.61 -12.34
N GLN A 108 -14.80 -11.61 -12.43
CA GLN A 108 -15.62 -12.48 -11.60
C GLN A 108 -15.21 -13.91 -11.92
N ASP A 109 -14.76 -14.60 -10.88
CA ASP A 109 -14.39 -16.00 -10.96
C ASP A 109 -15.59 -16.82 -11.43
N SER A 110 -15.65 -17.06 -12.74
CA SER A 110 -16.73 -17.80 -13.39
C SER A 110 -16.67 -19.30 -13.05
N THR A 111 -15.64 -19.75 -12.32
CA THR A 111 -15.49 -21.15 -11.91
C THR A 111 -16.20 -21.46 -10.59
N LYS A 112 -16.59 -20.46 -9.80
CA LYS A 112 -17.58 -20.64 -8.74
C LYS A 112 -18.98 -20.66 -9.36
N LYS A 113 -19.30 -21.74 -10.07
CA LYS A 113 -20.70 -22.08 -10.35
C LYS A 113 -21.42 -22.11 -9.01
N ALA A 114 -22.32 -21.16 -8.78
CA ALA A 114 -23.32 -21.29 -7.74
C ALA A 114 -23.92 -22.68 -7.92
N LYS A 115 -23.67 -23.59 -6.96
CA LYS A 115 -24.37 -24.87 -6.94
C LYS A 115 -25.83 -24.50 -6.81
N THR A 116 -26.57 -24.51 -7.92
CA THR A 116 -28.02 -24.47 -7.90
C THR A 116 -28.42 -25.70 -7.10
N GLN A 117 -28.81 -25.48 -5.84
CA GLN A 117 -29.36 -26.52 -4.99
C GLN A 117 -30.65 -26.97 -5.68
N LYS A 118 -30.54 -28.06 -6.43
CA LYS A 118 -31.67 -28.76 -7.00
C LYS A 118 -32.41 -29.32 -5.79
N TRP A 119 -33.57 -28.76 -5.48
CA TRP A 119 -34.48 -29.35 -4.50
C TRP A 119 -34.99 -30.65 -5.13
N GLU A 120 -34.64 -31.77 -4.50
CA GLU A 120 -35.34 -33.06 -4.68
C GLU A 120 -36.61 -33.06 -3.82
#